data_AF-A0AA85JEM9-F1
#
_entry.id   AF-A0AA85JEM9-F1
#
_cell.length_a   1.000
_cell.length_b   1.000
_cell.length_c   1.000
_cell.angle_alpha   90.00
_cell.angle_beta   90.00
_cell.angle_gamma   90.00
#
_symmetry.space_group_name_H-M   'P 1'
#
loop_
_entity.id
_entity.type
_entity.pdbx_description
1 polymer ?
#
loop_
_entity_poly.entity_id
_entity_poly.type
_entity_poly.pdbx_seq_one_letter_code
_entity_poly.pdbx_strand_id
1 'polypeptide(L)'
;MSAEAALNDFFVREREELRGLEDDLNFSDEGKKAGPETPQTVEEPECIRRWAASFQKRIEIKDNAERQSMSQLEEQGLKDLHEWALQYRDSLSRGRKLSRAHDKELRDAQVKAAEASTMMSQVDAGQAILWDRVCQLCNFVTSTNEETTTVPINSKDSQRDLNRMRVLLLQL
;
A
#
# COMPACT_ATOMS: atom_id res chain seq x y z
N MET A 1 -23.58 -4.51 -3.26
CA MET A 1 -23.23 -5.89 -2.84
C MET A 1 -22.51 -5.79 -1.50
N SER A 2 -22.96 -6.52 -0.48
CA SER A 2 -22.42 -6.44 0.88
C SER A 2 -21.03 -7.08 0.95
N ALA A 3 -20.09 -6.49 1.71
CA ALA A 3 -18.72 -7.01 1.86
C ALA A 3 -18.70 -8.46 2.36
N GLU A 4 -19.70 -8.84 3.16
CA GLU A 4 -19.90 -10.19 3.68
C GLU A 4 -20.22 -11.21 2.58
N ALA A 5 -20.90 -10.78 1.51
CA ALA A 5 -21.21 -11.63 0.37
C ALA A 5 -19.96 -11.93 -0.48
N ALA A 6 -19.05 -10.95 -0.61
CA ALA A 6 -17.79 -11.13 -1.32
C ALA A 6 -16.82 -12.06 -0.56
N LEU A 7 -16.82 -11.96 0.78
CA LEU A 7 -16.02 -12.84 1.63
C LEU A 7 -16.50 -14.30 1.56
N ASN A 8 -17.82 -14.50 1.61
CA ASN A 8 -18.41 -15.82 1.46
C ASN A 8 -18.16 -16.43 0.07
N ASP A 9 -18.23 -15.62 -1.00
CA ASP A 9 -17.92 -16.10 -2.35
C ASP A 9 -16.45 -16.52 -2.48
N PHE A 10 -15.53 -15.79 -1.83
CA PHE A 10 -14.11 -16.14 -1.76
C PHE A 10 -13.88 -17.48 -1.03
N PHE A 11 -14.46 -17.67 0.16
CA PHE A 11 -14.32 -18.92 0.91
C PHE A 11 -14.92 -20.12 0.19
N VAL A 12 -16.03 -19.92 -0.54
CA VAL A 12 -16.64 -21.00 -1.34
C VAL A 12 -15.76 -21.38 -2.52
N ARG A 13 -15.16 -20.40 -3.20
CA ARG A 13 -14.24 -20.64 -4.33
C ARG A 13 -12.99 -21.40 -3.87
N GLU A 14 -12.32 -20.94 -2.82
CA GLU A 14 -11.13 -21.60 -2.26
C GLU A 14 -11.42 -23.04 -1.80
N ARG A 15 -12.55 -23.26 -1.14
CA ARG A 15 -12.96 -24.61 -0.73
C ARG A 15 -13.21 -25.53 -1.92
N GLU A 16 -13.70 -25.00 -3.03
CA GLU A 16 -13.94 -25.78 -4.25
C GLU A 16 -12.63 -26.07 -4.99
N GLU A 17 -11.68 -25.14 -5.00
CA GLU A 17 -10.34 -25.33 -5.57
C GLU A 17 -9.51 -26.37 -4.80
N LEU A 18 -9.74 -26.49 -3.49
CA LEU A 18 -9.12 -27.51 -2.63
C LEU A 18 -9.89 -28.84 -2.60
N ARG A 19 -11.11 -28.90 -3.15
CA ARG A 19 -11.92 -30.11 -3.19
C ARG A 19 -11.30 -31.10 -4.19
N GLY A 20 -10.66 -32.15 -3.66
CA GLY A 20 -9.99 -33.19 -4.43
C GLY A 20 -8.51 -33.38 -4.08
N LEU A 21 -7.89 -32.40 -3.40
CA LEU A 21 -6.56 -32.59 -2.80
C LEU A 21 -6.58 -33.50 -1.56
N GLU A 22 -7.76 -33.68 -0.97
CA GLU A 22 -8.00 -34.55 0.19
C GLU A 22 -7.83 -36.04 -0.17
N ASP A 23 -8.15 -36.42 -1.41
CA ASP A 23 -8.06 -37.80 -1.90
C ASP A 23 -6.60 -38.21 -2.19
N ASP A 24 -5.74 -37.26 -2.60
CA ASP A 24 -4.32 -37.50 -2.85
C ASP A 24 -3.50 -37.67 -1.55
N LEU A 25 -4.05 -37.25 -0.41
CA LEU A 25 -3.46 -37.48 0.92
C LEU A 25 -3.94 -38.78 1.57
N ASN A 26 -4.94 -39.45 0.99
CA ASN A 26 -5.37 -40.76 1.44
C ASN A 26 -4.43 -41.82 0.85
N PHE A 27 -3.31 -42.10 1.54
CA PHE A 27 -2.49 -43.29 1.34
C PHE A 27 -3.34 -44.55 1.62
N SER A 28 -4.24 -44.90 0.70
CA SER A 28 -4.89 -46.21 0.71
C SER A 28 -3.83 -47.24 0.38
N ASP A 29 -3.50 -48.06 1.38
CA ASP A 29 -2.66 -49.26 1.33
C ASP A 29 -3.33 -50.35 0.45
N GLU A 30 -3.59 -50.03 -0.82
CA GLU A 30 -4.19 -50.95 -1.79
C GLU A 30 -3.07 -51.75 -2.45
N GLY A 31 -2.52 -52.68 -1.68
CA GLY A 31 -1.39 -53.50 -2.10
C GLY A 31 -1.23 -54.84 -1.39
N LYS A 32 -2.30 -55.43 -0.83
CA LYS A 32 -2.22 -56.75 -0.17
C LYS A 32 -3.26 -57.73 -0.70
N LYS A 33 -2.92 -58.41 -1.80
CA LYS A 33 -3.60 -59.66 -2.18
C LYS A 33 -3.24 -60.75 -1.17
N ALA A 34 -4.20 -61.12 -0.32
CA ALA A 34 -4.09 -62.18 0.66
C ALA A 34 -4.13 -63.57 -0.01
N GLY A 35 -3.04 -64.33 0.10
CA GLY A 35 -3.06 -65.80 0.11
C GLY A 35 -3.25 -66.31 1.55
N PRO A 36 -3.69 -67.56 1.76
CA PRO A 36 -4.03 -68.06 3.09
C PRO A 36 -2.74 -68.40 3.85
N GLU A 37 -2.18 -67.42 4.55
CA GLU A 37 -1.11 -67.65 5.52
C GLU A 37 -1.66 -67.58 6.95
N THR A 38 -1.42 -68.68 7.66
CA THR A 38 -1.66 -68.93 9.07
C THR A 38 -1.40 -67.71 9.97
N PRO A 39 -2.19 -67.51 11.05
CA PRO A 39 -1.98 -66.42 11.99
C PRO A 39 -0.78 -66.74 12.89
N GLN A 40 0.44 -66.61 12.35
CA GLN A 40 1.61 -66.42 13.18
C GLN A 40 1.56 -64.99 13.67
N THR A 41 1.24 -64.80 14.94
CA THR A 41 1.53 -63.57 15.67
C THR A 41 3.05 -63.42 15.70
N VAL A 42 3.62 -62.84 14.65
CA VAL A 42 5.04 -62.48 14.57
C VAL A 42 5.20 -61.29 15.51
N GLU A 43 5.67 -61.58 16.72
CA GLU A 43 6.04 -60.54 17.68
C GLU A 43 7.11 -59.67 17.04
N GLU A 44 6.85 -58.36 16.97
CA GLU A 44 7.70 -57.44 16.22
C GLU A 44 9.11 -57.41 16.81
N PRO A 45 10.18 -57.58 16.01
CA PRO A 45 11.55 -57.58 16.50
C PRO A 45 11.86 -56.36 17.38
N GLU A 46 12.51 -56.59 18.52
CA GLU A 46 12.85 -55.55 19.51
C GLU A 46 13.61 -54.35 18.91
N CYS A 47 14.42 -54.57 17.88
CA CYS A 47 15.12 -53.50 17.17
C CYS A 47 14.16 -52.56 16.43
N ILE A 48 13.10 -53.12 15.83
CA ILE A 48 12.06 -52.36 15.11
C ILE A 48 11.22 -51.57 16.11
N ARG A 49 10.80 -52.17 17.22
CA ARG A 49 10.11 -51.46 18.32
C ARG A 49 10.87 -50.24 18.82
N ARG A 50 12.17 -50.39 19.09
CA ARG A 50 13.04 -49.28 19.54
C ARG A 50 13.22 -48.22 18.47
N TRP A 51 13.34 -48.62 17.20
CA TRP A 51 13.43 -47.69 16.08
C TRP A 51 12.14 -46.90 15.92
N ALA A 52 10.98 -47.56 15.92
CA ALA A 52 9.66 -46.93 15.78
C ALA A 52 9.41 -45.91 16.90
N ALA A 53 9.68 -46.29 18.16
CA ALA A 53 9.55 -45.36 19.29
C ALA A 53 10.50 -44.15 19.17
N SER A 54 11.73 -44.36 18.72
CA SER A 54 12.70 -43.28 18.51
C SER A 54 12.32 -42.37 17.35
N PHE A 55 11.76 -42.95 16.27
CA PHE A 55 11.28 -42.22 15.11
C PHE A 55 10.06 -41.37 15.46
N GLN A 56 9.08 -41.97 16.13
CA GLN A 56 7.88 -41.30 16.63
C GLN A 56 8.24 -40.08 17.49
N LYS A 57 9.18 -40.25 18.43
CA LYS A 57 9.67 -39.13 19.25
C LYS A 57 10.30 -38.01 18.43
N ARG A 58 11.02 -38.32 17.35
CA ARG A 58 11.59 -37.30 16.45
C ARG A 58 10.52 -36.56 15.67
N ILE A 59 9.45 -37.24 15.24
CA ILE A 59 8.30 -36.62 14.58
C ILE A 59 7.61 -35.67 15.55
N GLU A 60 7.28 -36.12 16.76
CA GLU A 60 6.61 -35.29 17.77
C GLU A 60 7.39 -34.00 18.10
N ILE A 61 8.73 -34.08 18.16
CA ILE A 61 9.58 -32.91 18.35
C ILE A 61 9.46 -31.93 17.18
N LYS A 62 9.49 -32.43 15.94
CA LYS A 62 9.36 -31.60 14.74
C LYS A 62 7.99 -30.95 14.66
N ASP A 63 6.93 -31.72 14.84
CA ASP A 63 5.56 -31.21 14.79
C ASP A 63 5.31 -30.17 15.88
N ASN A 64 5.90 -30.36 17.07
CA ASN A 64 5.79 -29.36 18.14
C ASN A 64 6.57 -28.08 17.82
N ALA A 65 7.75 -28.20 17.22
CA ALA A 65 8.53 -27.03 16.78
C ALA A 65 7.79 -26.27 15.67
N GLU A 66 7.17 -26.97 14.72
CA GLU A 66 6.36 -26.37 13.68
C GLU A 66 5.13 -25.66 14.26
N ARG A 67 4.39 -26.29 15.17
CA ARG A 67 3.26 -25.64 15.86
C ARG A 67 3.66 -24.35 16.58
N GLN A 68 4.82 -24.36 17.25
CA GLN A 68 5.35 -23.16 17.90
C GLN A 68 5.73 -22.09 16.89
N SER A 69 6.38 -22.47 15.78
CA SER A 69 6.75 -21.54 14.70
C SER A 69 5.51 -20.91 14.07
N MET A 70 4.47 -21.70 13.80
CA MET A 70 3.20 -21.22 13.22
C MET A 70 2.52 -20.24 14.16
N SER A 71 2.41 -20.57 15.45
CA SER A 71 1.81 -19.67 16.44
C SER A 71 2.56 -18.34 16.56
N GLN A 72 3.90 -18.36 16.51
CA GLN A 72 4.71 -17.13 16.52
C GLN A 72 4.48 -16.29 15.25
N LEU A 73 4.36 -16.94 14.08
CA LEU A 73 4.13 -16.27 12.81
C LEU A 73 2.75 -15.60 12.79
N GLU A 74 1.72 -16.27 13.31
CA GLU A 74 0.37 -15.73 13.45
C GLU A 74 0.35 -14.53 14.40
N GLU A 75 1.00 -14.64 15.57
CA GLU A 75 1.09 -13.54 16.52
C GLU A 75 1.82 -12.32 15.91
N GLN A 76 2.91 -12.57 15.17
CA GLN A 76 3.64 -11.52 14.49
C GLN A 76 2.80 -10.87 13.38
N GLY A 77 2.11 -11.67 12.57
CA GLY A 77 1.23 -11.15 11.52
C GLY A 77 0.10 -10.28 12.07
N LEU A 78 -0.46 -10.64 13.23
CA LEU A 78 -1.46 -9.82 13.92
C LEU A 78 -0.87 -8.50 14.43
N LYS A 79 0.35 -8.52 14.99
CA LYS A 79 1.05 -7.31 15.43
C LYS A 79 1.32 -6.37 14.26
N ASP A 80 1.85 -6.90 13.16
CA ASP A 80 2.18 -6.11 11.97
C ASP A 80 0.92 -5.49 11.34
N LEU A 81 -0.18 -6.24 11.28
CA LEU A 81 -1.46 -5.74 10.78
C LEU A 81 -2.01 -4.61 11.66
N HIS A 82 -1.94 -4.77 12.99
CA HIS A 82 -2.37 -3.75 13.92
C HIS A 82 -1.50 -2.49 13.84
N GLU A 83 -0.18 -2.63 13.77
CA GLU A 83 0.74 -1.52 13.61
C GLU A 83 0.50 -0.78 12.28
N TRP A 84 0.36 -1.52 11.18
CA TRP A 84 0.04 -0.94 9.88
C TRP A 84 -1.26 -0.13 9.92
N ALA A 85 -2.32 -0.68 10.53
CA ALA A 85 -3.60 0.02 10.66
C ALA A 85 -3.47 1.33 11.47
N LEU A 86 -2.67 1.33 12.54
CA LEU A 86 -2.39 2.54 13.32
C LEU A 86 -1.62 3.58 12.50
N GLN A 87 -0.55 3.17 11.82
CA GLN A 87 0.26 4.05 10.97
C GLN A 87 -0.57 4.63 9.82
N TYR A 88 -1.44 3.83 9.21
CA TYR A 88 -2.35 4.27 8.16
C TYR A 88 -3.33 5.33 8.65
N ARG A 89 -3.96 5.10 9.81
CA ARG A 89 -4.87 6.06 10.44
C ARG A 89 -4.17 7.37 10.76
N ASP A 90 -2.97 7.32 11.32
CA ASP A 90 -2.20 8.53 11.63
C ASP A 90 -1.81 9.29 10.35
N SER A 91 -1.34 8.59 9.32
CA SER A 91 -0.99 9.18 8.03
C SER A 91 -2.19 9.88 7.37
N LEU A 92 -3.38 9.27 7.41
CA LEU A 92 -4.62 9.90 6.95
C LEU A 92 -4.97 11.15 7.76
N SER A 93 -4.83 11.09 9.09
CA SER A 93 -5.10 12.22 9.97
C SER A 93 -4.15 13.39 9.67
N ARG A 94 -2.85 13.12 9.52
CA ARG A 94 -1.84 14.10 9.12
C ARG A 94 -2.13 14.69 7.74
N GLY A 95 -2.44 13.85 6.76
CA GLY A 95 -2.80 14.30 5.40
C GLY A 95 -4.01 15.22 5.38
N ARG A 96 -5.07 14.89 6.14
CA ARG A 96 -6.26 15.74 6.27
C ARG A 96 -5.96 17.09 6.93
N LYS A 97 -5.10 17.10 7.98
CA LYS A 97 -4.68 18.35 8.63
C LYS A 97 -3.87 19.22 7.68
N LEU A 98 -2.93 18.62 6.94
CA LEU A 98 -2.11 19.32 5.95
C LEU A 98 -2.98 19.95 4.85
N SER A 99 -3.91 19.17 4.29
CA SER A 99 -4.85 19.67 3.26
C SER A 99 -5.69 20.84 3.77
N ARG A 100 -6.23 20.76 5.00
CA ARG A 100 -6.96 21.89 5.60
C ARG A 100 -6.09 23.13 5.84
N ALA A 101 -4.83 22.93 6.24
CA ALA A 101 -3.89 24.02 6.43
C ALA A 101 -3.56 24.71 5.10
N HIS A 102 -3.32 23.92 4.05
CA HIS A 102 -3.09 24.41 2.70
C HIS A 102 -4.32 25.16 2.15
N ASP A 103 -5.53 24.63 2.33
CA ASP A 103 -6.77 25.32 1.92
C ASP A 103 -6.94 26.66 2.62
N LYS A 104 -6.57 26.73 3.91
CA LYS A 104 -6.61 27.97 4.68
C LYS A 104 -5.60 28.98 4.12
N GLU A 105 -4.35 28.55 3.90
CA GLU A 105 -3.30 29.39 3.33
C GLU A 105 -3.69 29.91 1.94
N LEU A 106 -4.27 29.06 1.09
CA LEU A 106 -4.77 29.44 -0.23
C LEU A 106 -5.87 30.50 -0.12
N ARG A 107 -6.83 30.33 0.78
CA ARG A 107 -7.87 31.37 1.01
C ARG A 107 -7.28 32.66 1.52
N ASP A 108 -6.36 32.61 2.47
CA ASP A 108 -5.70 33.81 3.01
C ASP A 108 -4.91 34.54 1.90
N ALA A 109 -4.25 33.80 1.00
CA ALA A 109 -3.58 34.36 -0.18
C ALA A 109 -4.57 34.98 -1.17
N GLN A 110 -5.72 34.33 -1.42
CA GLN A 110 -6.78 34.86 -2.28
C GLN A 110 -7.38 36.16 -1.72
N VAL A 111 -7.65 36.22 -0.41
CA VAL A 111 -8.16 37.44 0.25
C VAL A 111 -7.15 38.56 0.11
N LYS A 112 -5.86 38.33 0.43
CA LYS A 112 -4.80 39.33 0.26
C LYS A 112 -4.69 39.81 -1.20
N ALA A 113 -4.82 38.89 -2.16
CA ALA A 113 -4.78 39.25 -3.58
C ALA A 113 -5.98 40.11 -4.00
N ALA A 114 -7.18 39.81 -3.49
CA ALA A 114 -8.38 40.59 -3.73
C ALA A 114 -8.31 41.99 -3.11
N GLU A 115 -7.83 42.09 -1.86
CA GLU A 115 -7.61 43.37 -1.17
C GLU A 115 -6.59 44.22 -1.94
N ALA A 116 -5.44 43.64 -2.32
CA ALA A 116 -4.44 44.32 -3.12
C ALA A 116 -5.01 44.80 -4.46
N SER A 117 -5.83 43.99 -5.14
CA SER A 117 -6.48 44.37 -6.41
C SER A 117 -7.48 45.52 -6.22
N THR A 118 -8.20 45.52 -5.10
CA THR A 118 -9.14 46.60 -4.75
C THR A 118 -8.38 47.90 -4.52
N MET A 119 -7.26 47.87 -3.80
CA MET A 119 -6.40 49.05 -3.61
C MET A 119 -5.79 49.53 -4.93
N MET A 120 -5.40 48.61 -5.82
CA MET A 120 -4.82 48.93 -7.13
C MET A 120 -5.82 49.59 -8.08
N SER A 121 -7.14 49.34 -7.94
CA SER A 121 -8.16 49.96 -8.79
C SER A 121 -8.20 51.49 -8.71
N GLN A 122 -7.60 52.07 -7.66
CA GLN A 122 -7.53 53.50 -7.42
C GLN A 122 -6.17 54.11 -7.81
N VAL A 123 -5.21 53.29 -8.27
CA VAL A 123 -3.85 53.69 -8.62
C VAL A 123 -3.76 53.99 -10.12
N ASP A 124 -3.15 55.13 -10.47
CA ASP A 124 -2.94 55.52 -11.87
C ASP A 124 -1.81 54.71 -12.54
N ALA A 125 -1.92 54.49 -13.85
CA ALA A 125 -1.02 53.65 -14.64
C ALA A 125 0.44 54.16 -14.68
N GLY A 126 0.66 55.45 -14.39
CA GLY A 126 1.99 56.04 -14.28
C GLY A 126 2.74 55.71 -12.98
N GLN A 127 2.10 55.09 -11.99
CA GLN A 127 2.72 54.83 -10.70
C GLN A 127 3.51 53.52 -10.71
N ALA A 128 4.79 53.59 -10.30
CA ALA A 128 5.71 52.46 -10.25
C ALA A 128 5.19 51.26 -9.42
N ILE A 129 4.36 51.52 -8.42
CA ILE A 129 3.77 50.48 -7.55
C ILE A 129 2.82 49.53 -8.30
N LEU A 130 2.18 50.01 -9.38
CA LEU A 130 1.29 49.20 -10.22
C LEU A 130 2.10 48.21 -11.06
N TRP A 131 3.22 48.67 -11.62
CA TRP A 131 4.14 47.83 -12.39
C TRP A 131 4.88 46.81 -11.54
N ASP A 132 5.28 47.16 -10.31
CA ASP A 132 5.87 46.20 -9.37
C ASP A 132 4.88 45.07 -9.02
N ARG A 133 3.60 45.40 -8.82
CA ARG A 133 2.55 44.41 -8.58
C ARG A 133 2.26 43.53 -9.79
N VAL A 134 2.24 44.10 -11.00
CA VAL A 134 2.12 43.33 -12.25
C VAL A 134 3.26 42.33 -12.37
N CYS A 135 4.50 42.75 -12.09
CA CYS A 135 5.66 41.84 -12.07
C CYS A 135 5.51 40.71 -11.02
N GLN A 136 4.97 40.99 -9.84
CA GLN A 136 4.72 39.97 -8.82
C GLN A 136 3.62 38.96 -9.22
N LEU A 137 2.52 39.44 -9.82
CA LEU A 137 1.42 38.58 -10.30
C LEU A 137 1.84 37.77 -11.54
N CYS A 138 2.67 38.37 -12.38
CA CYS A 138 3.27 37.76 -13.56
C CYS A 138 4.71 37.28 -13.26
N ASN A 139 4.97 36.78 -12.05
CA ASN A 139 6.27 36.23 -11.71
C ASN A 139 6.42 34.83 -12.32
N PHE A 140 6.78 34.79 -13.59
CA PHE A 140 6.94 33.56 -14.36
C PHE A 140 8.30 32.88 -14.11
N VAL A 141 8.72 32.76 -12.85
CA VAL A 141 9.84 31.88 -12.53
C VAL A 141 9.39 30.47 -12.90
N THR A 142 9.90 29.94 -14.00
CA THR A 142 9.88 28.49 -14.23
C THR A 142 10.63 27.92 -13.05
N SER A 143 9.96 27.13 -12.20
CA SER A 143 10.63 26.34 -11.17
C SER A 143 11.68 25.49 -11.87
N THR A 144 12.92 25.96 -11.95
CA THR A 144 13.98 25.23 -12.65
C THR A 144 14.48 24.06 -11.80
N ASN A 145 13.98 23.87 -10.57
CA ASN A 145 14.50 22.83 -9.69
C ASN A 145 13.63 22.45 -8.47
N GLU A 146 12.31 22.35 -8.60
CA GLU A 146 11.49 21.80 -7.50
C GLU A 146 10.72 20.58 -8.02
N GLU A 147 11.17 19.38 -7.63
CA GLU A 147 10.53 18.10 -7.88
C GLU A 147 9.08 18.10 -7.36
N THR A 148 8.14 18.62 -8.15
CA THR A 148 6.72 18.44 -7.91
C THR A 148 6.13 17.68 -9.08
N THR A 149 5.95 16.39 -8.84
CA THR A 149 5.41 15.38 -9.73
C THR A 149 3.94 15.65 -10.02
N THR A 150 3.60 16.63 -10.86
CA THR A 150 2.32 16.62 -11.59
C THR A 150 2.48 17.30 -12.95
N VAL A 151 2.51 16.47 -13.98
CA VAL A 151 2.44 16.77 -15.43
C VAL A 151 3.72 17.38 -16.06
N PRO A 152 4.32 16.71 -17.09
CA PRO A 152 5.46 17.29 -17.80
C PRO A 152 4.97 18.41 -18.71
N ILE A 153 5.10 19.66 -18.26
CA ILE A 153 4.91 20.84 -19.10
C ILE A 153 6.17 20.96 -19.97
N ASN A 154 6.00 20.92 -21.29
CA ASN A 154 7.09 21.02 -22.26
C ASN A 154 7.89 22.33 -22.05
N SER A 155 9.10 22.23 -21.49
CA SER A 155 9.97 23.35 -21.14
C SER A 155 10.26 24.30 -22.30
N LYS A 156 10.20 23.82 -23.55
CA LYS A 156 10.43 24.62 -24.76
C LYS A 156 9.26 25.55 -25.12
N ASP A 157 8.05 25.19 -24.75
CA ASP A 157 6.86 26.02 -24.98
C ASP A 157 6.75 27.07 -23.87
N SER A 158 7.04 26.67 -22.63
CA SER A 158 7.18 27.58 -21.48
C SER A 158 8.20 28.71 -21.73
N GLN A 159 9.37 28.39 -22.30
CA GLN A 159 10.37 29.41 -22.63
C GLN A 159 9.94 30.35 -23.77
N ARG A 160 9.13 29.88 -24.72
CA ARG A 160 8.60 30.70 -25.82
C ARG A 160 7.51 31.66 -25.33
N ASP A 161 6.64 31.21 -24.44
CA ASP A 161 5.59 32.04 -23.85
C ASP A 161 6.18 33.10 -22.91
N LEU A 162 7.24 32.77 -22.15
CA LEU A 162 8.04 33.75 -21.41
C LEU A 162 8.56 34.88 -22.29
N ASN A 163 9.14 34.55 -23.44
CA ASN A 163 9.70 35.55 -24.34
C ASN A 163 8.61 36.40 -24.99
N ARG A 164 7.45 35.82 -25.34
CA ARG A 164 6.28 36.57 -25.84
C ARG A 164 5.77 37.58 -24.82
N MET A 165 5.66 37.16 -23.56
CA MET A 165 5.19 38.04 -22.48
C MET A 165 6.20 39.12 -22.12
N ARG A 166 7.51 38.83 -22.13
CA ARG A 166 8.57 39.85 -21.96
C ARG A 166 8.49 40.93 -23.05
N VAL A 167 8.21 40.54 -24.28
CA VAL A 167 8.02 41.50 -25.38
C VAL A 167 6.80 42.38 -25.15
N LEU A 168 5.67 41.81 -24.70
CA LEU A 168 4.47 42.59 -24.37
C LEU A 168 4.71 43.60 -23.24
N LEU A 169 5.48 43.22 -22.22
CA LEU A 169 5.85 44.12 -21.12
C LEU A 169 6.77 45.27 -21.55
N LEU A 170 7.60 45.07 -22.58
CA LEU A 170 8.51 46.09 -23.12
C LEU A 170 7.85 47.00 -24.17
N GLN A 171 6.63 46.69 -24.61
CA GLN A 171 5.86 47.44 -25.62
C GLN A 171 4.80 48.37 -25.01
N LEU A 172 4.56 48.27 -23.70
CA LEU A 172 3.75 49.20 -22.90
C LEU A 172 4.59 50.41 -22.49
#